data_AF-A0A1F7IE97-F1
#
_entry.id   AF-A0A1F7IE97-F1
#
_cell.length_a   1.000
_cell.length_b   1.000
_cell.length_c   1.000
_cell.angle_alpha   90.00
_cell.angle_beta   90.00
_cell.angle_gamma   90.00
#
_symmetry.space_group_name_H-M   'P 1'
#
loop_
_entity.id
_entity.type
_entity.pdbx_description
1 polymer ?
#
loop_
_entity_poly.entity_id
_entity_poly.type
_entity_poly.pdbx_seq_one_letter_code
_entity_poly.pdbx_strand_id
1 'polypeptide(L)'
;MNNIVSISDFRNNISDYINRVVYNNDSILIKKGKKVVAKVAAYKKEDKTDFEAKIKKYAGILSNDEAKKIKAAMKKFRRNFRITS
;
A
#
# COMPACT_ATOMS: atom_id res chain seq x y z
N MET A 1 -11.12 6.88 12.56
CA MET A 1 -12.45 7.53 12.66
C MET A 1 -12.65 8.39 11.42
N ASN A 2 -13.80 8.30 10.74
CA ASN A 2 -14.04 9.13 9.55
C ASN A 2 -14.65 10.47 9.99
N ASN A 3 -13.88 11.54 9.88
CA ASN A 3 -14.37 12.89 10.18
C ASN A 3 -15.24 13.38 9.01
N ILE A 4 -16.55 13.55 9.25
CA ILE A 4 -17.49 14.07 8.26
C ILE A 4 -17.64 15.58 8.47
N VAL A 5 -17.26 16.38 7.48
CA VAL A 5 -17.26 17.85 7.56
C VAL A 5 -18.08 18.46 6.43
N SER A 6 -18.73 19.59 6.68
CA SER A 6 -19.44 20.32 5.62
C SER A 6 -18.46 20.96 4.64
N ILE A 7 -18.89 21.16 3.40
CA ILE A 7 -18.05 21.81 2.38
C ILE A 7 -17.67 23.25 2.76
N SER A 8 -18.54 23.94 3.49
CA SER A 8 -18.29 25.31 3.98
C SER A 8 -17.19 25.30 5.05
N ASP A 9 -17.30 24.41 6.03
CA ASP A 9 -16.28 24.29 7.09
C ASP A 9 -14.93 23.86 6.53
N PHE A 10 -14.96 22.93 5.56
CA PHE A 10 -13.77 22.46 4.87
C PHE A 10 -13.08 23.60 4.11
N ARG A 11 -13.83 24.42 3.39
CA ARG A 11 -13.28 25.57 2.65
C ARG A 11 -12.68 26.62 3.58
N ASN A 12 -13.33 26.89 4.70
CA ASN A 12 -12.88 27.90 5.65
C ASN A 12 -11.63 27.48 6.43
N ASN A 13 -11.41 26.17 6.64
CA ASN A 13 -10.29 25.64 7.41
C ASN A 13 -9.45 24.65 6.60
N ILE A 14 -9.28 24.92 5.29
CA ILE A 14 -8.72 23.96 4.35
C ILE A 14 -7.29 23.54 4.73
N SER A 15 -6.47 24.48 5.20
CA SER A 15 -5.10 24.25 5.62
C SER A 15 -5.03 23.28 6.82
N ASP A 16 -5.89 23.47 7.82
CA ASP A 16 -5.93 22.62 9.01
C ASP A 16 -6.34 21.19 8.67
N TYR A 17 -7.33 21.04 7.79
CA TYR A 17 -7.76 19.73 7.34
C TYR A 17 -6.70 19.02 6.49
N ILE A 18 -6.00 19.74 5.61
CA ILE A 18 -4.87 19.18 4.86
C ILE A 18 -3.77 18.73 5.83
N ASN A 19 -3.41 19.58 6.81
CA ASN A 19 -2.40 19.23 7.81
C ASN A 19 -2.78 17.97 8.59
N ARG A 20 -4.03 17.85 9.05
CA ARG A 20 -4.51 16.63 9.73
C ARG A 20 -4.44 15.41 8.84
N VAL A 21 -4.86 15.52 7.57
CA VAL A 21 -4.82 14.42 6.61
C VAL A 21 -3.39 13.96 6.36
N VAL A 22 -2.47 14.90 6.14
CA VAL A 22 -1.06 14.62 5.80
C VAL A 22 -0.28 14.09 7.00
N TYR A 23 -0.35 14.76 8.15
CA TYR A 23 0.48 14.44 9.31
C TYR A 23 -0.12 13.35 10.21
N ASN A 24 -1.44 13.29 10.35
CA ASN A 24 -2.09 12.31 11.23
C ASN A 24 -2.62 11.09 10.47
N ASN A 25 -2.41 11.01 9.15
CA ASN A 25 -2.99 9.96 8.28
C ASN A 25 -4.52 9.84 8.39
N ASP A 26 -5.19 10.94 8.77
CA ASP A 26 -6.64 10.96 8.88
C ASP A 26 -7.29 10.95 7.49
N SER A 27 -8.54 10.48 7.43
CA SER A 27 -9.37 10.61 6.25
C SER A 27 -10.65 11.38 6.56
N ILE A 28 -10.98 12.32 5.68
CA ILE A 28 -12.07 13.28 5.86
C ILE A 28 -13.09 13.07 4.75
N LEU A 29 -14.36 13.01 5.12
CA LEU A 29 -15.48 12.96 4.19
C LEU A 29 -16.13 14.35 4.11
N ILE A 30 -16.26 14.88 2.91
CA ILE A 30 -16.88 16.19 2.66
C ILE A 30 -18.35 15.95 2.31
N LYS A 31 -19.26 16.61 3.04
CA LYS A 31 -20.69 16.63 2.75
C LYS A 31 -21.15 17.97 2.13
N LYS A 32 -22.10 17.89 1.20
CA LYS A 32 -22.89 19.01 0.68
C LYS A 32 -24.36 18.74 1.03
N GLY A 33 -24.91 19.49 1.98
CA GLY A 33 -26.21 19.20 2.56
C GLY A 33 -26.22 17.85 3.30
N LYS A 34 -27.13 16.95 2.91
CA LYS A 34 -27.25 15.60 3.50
C LYS A 34 -26.41 14.53 2.79
N LYS A 35 -25.70 14.88 1.71
CA LYS A 35 -24.96 13.90 0.89
C LYS A 35 -23.45 14.07 1.03
N VAL A 36 -22.73 12.96 1.09
CA VAL A 36 -21.25 12.93 0.96
C VAL A 36 -20.90 13.09 -0.51
N VAL A 37 -19.98 13.99 -0.82
CA VAL A 37 -19.60 14.34 -2.20
C VAL A 37 -18.13 14.07 -2.52
N ALA A 38 -17.27 14.02 -1.51
CA ALA A 38 -15.84 13.77 -1.70
C ALA A 38 -15.20 13.13 -0.47
N LYS A 39 -14.08 12.45 -0.69
CA LYS A 39 -13.17 11.95 0.36
C LYS A 39 -11.79 12.57 0.13
N VAL A 40 -11.23 13.14 1.19
CA VAL A 40 -9.85 13.62 1.23
C VAL A 40 -9.04 12.66 2.09
N ALA A 41 -7.95 12.15 1.53
CA ALA A 41 -7.02 11.26 2.21
C ALA A 41 -5.61 11.57 1.71
N ALA A 42 -4.60 11.29 2.54
CA ALA A 42 -3.23 11.48 2.15
C ALA A 42 -2.93 10.59 0.94
N TYR A 43 -2.26 11.17 -0.06
CA TYR A 43 -1.70 10.38 -1.14
C TYR A 43 -0.57 9.53 -0.56
N LYS A 44 -0.90 8.30 -0.19
CA LYS A 44 0.10 7.27 -0.02
C LYS A 44 0.46 6.83 -1.41
N LYS A 45 1.71 7.12 -1.81
CA LYS A 45 2.35 6.44 -2.92
C LYS A 45 2.48 4.99 -2.44
N GLU A 46 1.39 4.22 -2.54
CA GLU A 46 1.54 2.78 -2.56
C GLU A 46 2.43 2.54 -3.77
N ASP A 47 3.67 2.19 -3.47
CA ASP A 47 4.62 1.69 -4.44
C ASP A 47 3.85 0.66 -5.26
N LYS A 48 3.44 1.01 -6.49
CA LYS A 48 2.70 0.10 -7.38
C LYS A 48 3.47 -1.22 -7.54
N THR A 49 4.80 -1.13 -7.40
CA THR A 49 5.75 -2.22 -7.22
C THR A 49 5.36 -3.20 -6.12
N ASP A 50 4.84 -2.74 -4.98
CA ASP A 50 4.50 -3.58 -3.83
C ASP A 50 3.19 -4.35 -4.04
N PHE A 51 2.21 -3.77 -4.74
CA PHE A 51 0.97 -4.46 -5.11
C PHE A 51 1.20 -5.49 -6.23
N GLU A 52 1.92 -5.12 -7.29
CA GLU A 52 2.32 -6.07 -8.34
C GLU A 52 3.22 -7.18 -7.80
N ALA A 53 4.16 -6.87 -6.90
CA ALA A 53 5.01 -7.86 -6.26
C ALA A 53 4.19 -8.83 -5.40
N LYS A 54 3.18 -8.34 -4.67
CA LYS A 54 2.23 -9.19 -3.92
C LYS A 54 1.46 -10.12 -4.86
N ILE A 55 0.91 -9.61 -5.97
CA ILE A 55 0.20 -10.43 -6.96
C ILE A 55 1.11 -11.50 -7.55
N LYS A 56 2.32 -11.14 -7.99
CA LYS A 56 3.30 -12.09 -8.54
C LYS A 56 3.66 -13.18 -7.52
N LYS A 57 3.87 -12.79 -6.25
CA LYS A 57 4.13 -13.72 -5.16
C LYS A 57 2.95 -14.69 -4.92
N TYR A 58 1.71 -14.19 -4.88
CA TYR A 58 0.52 -15.04 -4.70
C TYR A 58 0.26 -15.96 -5.89
N ALA A 59 0.54 -15.50 -7.11
CA ALA A 59 0.42 -16.29 -8.33
C ALA A 59 1.59 -17.28 -8.53
N GLY A 60 2.57 -17.33 -7.61
CA GLY A 60 3.74 -18.21 -7.71
C GLY A 60 4.74 -17.79 -8.80
N ILE A 61 4.62 -16.58 -9.32
CA ILE A 61 5.53 -16.03 -10.34
C ILE A 61 6.78 -15.52 -9.62
N LEU A 62 7.87 -16.27 -9.74
CA LEU A 62 9.17 -15.90 -9.19
C LEU A 62 9.88 -14.90 -10.12
N SER A 63 10.48 -13.87 -9.53
CA SER A 63 11.42 -13.03 -10.25
C SER A 63 12.72 -13.79 -10.57
N ASN A 64 13.45 -13.34 -11.58
CA ASN A 64 14.73 -13.96 -11.99
C ASN A 64 15.75 -14.05 -10.84
N ASP A 65 15.79 -13.06 -9.96
CA ASP A 65 16.71 -13.04 -8.83
C ASP A 65 16.29 -14.01 -7.72
N GLU A 66 14.99 -14.14 -7.46
CA GLU A 66 14.46 -15.17 -6.55
C GLU A 66 14.75 -16.57 -7.08
N ALA A 67 14.54 -16.80 -8.37
CA ALA A 67 14.84 -18.07 -9.03
C ALA A 67 16.34 -18.43 -8.93
N LYS A 68 17.24 -17.45 -9.13
CA LYS A 68 18.69 -17.63 -8.95
C LYS A 68 19.04 -17.98 -7.50
N LYS A 69 18.45 -17.30 -6.51
CA LYS A 69 18.68 -17.57 -5.08
C LYS A 69 18.20 -18.97 -4.69
N ILE A 70 17.02 -19.37 -5.14
CA ILE A 70 16.47 -20.72 -4.90
C ILE A 70 17.39 -21.78 -5.53
N LYS A 71 17.83 -21.58 -6.78
CA LYS A 71 18.75 -22.50 -7.46
C LYS A 71 20.08 -22.65 -6.71
N ALA A 72 20.64 -21.54 -6.23
CA ALA A 72 21.87 -21.55 -5.44
C ALA A 72 21.68 -22.28 -4.09
N ALA A 73 20.58 -22.02 -3.40
CA ALA A 73 20.24 -22.69 -2.14
C ALA A 73 20.06 -24.20 -2.35
N MET A 74 19.34 -24.62 -3.39
CA MET A 74 19.17 -26.03 -3.76
C MET A 74 20.50 -26.70 -4.11
N LYS A 75 21.38 -26.02 -4.85
CA LYS A 75 22.73 -26.55 -5.17
C LYS A 75 23.56 -26.77 -3.91
N LYS A 76 23.51 -25.82 -2.96
CA LYS A 76 24.20 -25.93 -1.67
C LYS A 76 23.61 -27.05 -0.82
N PHE A 77 22.28 -27.15 -0.77
CA PHE A 77 21.58 -28.23 -0.07
C PHE A 77 21.98 -29.61 -0.61
N ARG A 78 21.90 -29.83 -1.94
CA ARG A 78 22.30 -31.10 -2.56
C ARG A 78 23.75 -31.47 -2.26
N ARG A 79 24.66 -30.49 -2.29
CA ARG A 79 26.08 -30.71 -1.98
C ARG A 79 26.29 -31.11 -0.51
N ASN A 80 25.60 -30.43 0.40
CA ASN A 80 25.77 -30.63 1.84
C ASN A 80 25.07 -31.91 2.34
N PHE A 81 23.93 -32.26 1.75
CA PHE A 81 23.13 -33.41 2.17
C PHE A 81 23.39 -34.67 1.34
N ARG A 82 24.42 -34.66 0.46
CA ARG A 82 24.85 -35.80 -0.38
C ARG A 82 23.66 -36.68 -0.78
N ILE A 83 22.67 -36.07 -1.47
CA ILE A 83 21.62 -36.86 -2.12
C ILE A 83 22.28 -37.45 -3.37
N THR A 84 23.09 -38.49 -3.14
CA THR A 84 23.48 -39.47 -4.15
C THR A 84 22.21 -40.19 -4.54
N SER A 85 21.64 -39.80 -5.68
CA SER A 85 20.88 -40.72 -6.52
C SER A 85 21.75 -41.91 -6.89
#